data_AF-A0A933KPT1-F1
#
_entry.id   AF-A0A933KPT1-F1
#
_cell.length_a   1.000
_cell.length_b   1.000
_cell.length_c   1.000
_cell.angle_alpha   90.00
_cell.angle_beta   90.00
_cell.angle_gamma   90.00
#
_symmetry.space_group_name_H-M   'P 1'
#
loop_
_entity.id
_entity.type
_entity.pdbx_description
1 polymer ?
#
loop_
_entity_poly.entity_id
_entity_poly.type
_entity_poly.pdbx_seq_one_letter_code
_entity_poly.pdbx_strand_id
1 'polypeptide(L)'
;MTPALFEVVAADLRYLLARRRDAQLPQVRFGIVQSAFPDLMGEVRSHIPGESAFVRTLFVMPDDETLCALLVMGDKNTEGGAQGNAWYDRAVPIADEIWRAIVAAEGL
;
A
#
# COMPACT_ATOMS: atom_id res chain seq x y z
N MET A 1 -9.46 12.55 -9.47
CA MET A 1 -9.87 11.15 -9.21
C MET A 1 -11.37 11.07 -9.30
N THR A 2 -11.89 10.03 -9.97
CA THR A 2 -13.33 9.77 -10.10
C THR A 2 -13.84 9.01 -8.86
N PRO A 3 -15.13 9.13 -8.48
CA PRO A 3 -15.73 8.34 -7.40
C PRO A 3 -15.54 6.84 -7.59
N ALA A 4 -15.64 6.35 -8.82
CA ALA A 4 -15.44 4.94 -9.17
C ALA A 4 -14.05 4.41 -8.78
N LEU A 5 -13.00 5.24 -8.82
CA LEU A 5 -11.65 4.78 -8.45
C LEU A 5 -11.57 4.51 -6.95
N PHE A 6 -12.22 5.32 -6.13
CA PHE A 6 -12.28 5.10 -4.69
C PHE A 6 -13.10 3.85 -4.33
N GLU A 7 -14.11 3.50 -5.12
CA GLU A 7 -14.85 2.24 -4.96
C GLU A 7 -13.95 1.02 -5.22
N VAL A 8 -13.14 1.08 -6.28
CA VAL A 8 -12.14 0.03 -6.57
C VAL A 8 -11.12 -0.09 -5.44
N VAL A 9 -10.56 1.05 -4.99
CA VAL A 9 -9.63 1.06 -3.84
C VAL A 9 -10.27 0.41 -2.62
N ALA A 10 -11.50 0.81 -2.27
CA ALA A 10 -12.20 0.23 -1.13
C ALA A 10 -12.43 -1.28 -1.30
N ALA A 11 -12.76 -1.76 -2.51
CA ALA A 11 -12.93 -3.18 -2.78
C ALA A 11 -11.62 -3.95 -2.61
N ASP A 12 -10.50 -3.44 -3.14
CA ASP A 12 -9.19 -4.08 -3.01
C ASP A 12 -8.71 -4.12 -1.55
N LEU A 13 -8.95 -3.05 -0.78
CA LEU A 13 -8.60 -3.02 0.65
C LEU A 13 -9.45 -3.99 1.47
N ARG A 14 -10.76 -4.11 1.17
CA ARG A 14 -11.60 -5.14 1.80
C ARG A 14 -11.10 -6.55 1.47
N TYR A 15 -10.70 -6.80 0.23
CA TYR A 15 -10.09 -8.08 -0.15
C TYR A 15 -8.82 -8.35 0.63
N LEU A 16 -7.89 -7.38 0.68
CA LEU A 16 -6.63 -7.52 1.43
C LEU A 16 -6.88 -7.80 2.91
N LEU A 17 -7.81 -7.08 3.55
CA LEU A 17 -8.15 -7.27 4.96
C LEU A 17 -8.83 -8.63 5.22
N ALA A 18 -9.57 -9.17 4.25
CA ALA A 18 -10.23 -10.46 4.38
C ALA A 18 -9.27 -11.64 4.14
N ARG A 19 -8.29 -11.49 3.23
CA ARG A 19 -7.39 -12.57 2.81
C ARG A 19 -6.00 -12.51 3.45
N ARG A 20 -5.61 -11.34 3.96
CA ARG A 20 -4.33 -11.10 4.64
C ARG A 20 -3.14 -11.62 3.82
N ARG A 21 -2.22 -12.41 4.39
CA ARG A 21 -1.06 -12.94 3.65
C ARG A 21 -1.44 -13.98 2.59
N ASP A 22 -2.66 -14.51 2.61
CA ASP A 22 -3.20 -15.35 1.54
C ASP A 22 -3.75 -14.54 0.35
N ALA A 23 -3.60 -13.22 0.34
CA ALA A 23 -3.99 -12.38 -0.79
C ALA A 23 -3.17 -12.73 -2.04
N GLN A 24 -3.85 -13.13 -3.12
CA GLN A 24 -3.22 -13.59 -4.37
C GLN A 24 -3.64 -12.75 -5.59
N LEU A 25 -4.38 -11.66 -5.38
CA LEU A 25 -4.78 -10.80 -6.48
C LEU A 25 -3.54 -10.16 -7.13
N PRO A 26 -3.48 -10.05 -8.47
CA PRO A 26 -2.31 -9.49 -9.18
C PRO A 26 -1.93 -8.06 -8.76
N GLN A 27 -2.89 -7.28 -8.26
CA GLN A 27 -2.67 -5.94 -7.76
C GLN A 27 -2.02 -5.90 -6.36
N VAL A 28 -2.02 -7.01 -5.61
CA VAL A 28 -1.40 -7.10 -4.29
C VAL A 28 0.02 -7.64 -4.46
N ARG A 29 0.99 -6.97 -3.83
CA ARG A 29 2.38 -7.38 -3.82
C ARG A 29 2.93 -7.27 -2.41
N PHE A 30 3.56 -8.33 -1.94
CA PHE A 30 4.34 -8.33 -0.71
C PHE A 30 5.81 -8.12 -1.04
N GLY A 31 6.60 -7.66 -0.08
CA GLY A 31 8.05 -7.57 -0.26
C GLY A 31 8.50 -6.26 -0.90
N ILE A 32 8.34 -5.13 -0.21
CA ILE A 32 8.89 -3.85 -0.65
C ILE A 32 10.33 -3.70 -0.14
N VAL A 33 11.30 -4.04 -0.99
CA VAL A 33 12.74 -4.08 -0.64
C VAL A 33 13.32 -2.74 -0.20
N GLN A 34 12.69 -1.62 -0.56
CA GLN A 34 13.11 -0.28 -0.16
C GLN A 34 12.76 0.04 1.30
N SER A 35 11.88 -0.74 1.92
CA SER A 35 11.44 -0.54 3.30
C SER A 35 12.49 -1.05 4.28
N ALA A 36 12.56 -0.43 5.46
CA ALA A 36 13.25 -0.99 6.61
C ALA A 36 12.61 -2.29 7.13
N PHE A 37 11.40 -2.63 6.68
CA PHE A 37 10.60 -3.80 7.06
C PHE A 37 10.13 -4.56 5.80
N PRO A 38 11.06 -5.03 4.95
CA PRO A 38 10.73 -5.48 3.59
C PRO A 38 9.75 -6.66 3.56
N ASP A 39 9.86 -7.60 4.51
CA ASP A 39 9.00 -8.79 4.59
C ASP A 39 7.59 -8.51 5.12
N LEU A 40 7.40 -7.34 5.76
CA LEU A 40 6.13 -6.91 6.33
C LEU A 40 5.40 -5.93 5.42
N MET A 41 6.16 -5.19 4.60
CA MET A 41 5.62 -4.13 3.75
C MET A 41 5.23 -4.65 2.37
N GLY A 42 4.07 -4.21 1.91
CA GLY A 42 3.52 -4.51 0.60
C GLY A 42 2.84 -3.31 -0.04
N GLU A 43 2.33 -3.52 -1.26
CA GLU A 43 1.51 -2.55 -1.98
C GLU A 43 0.27 -3.17 -2.59
N VAL A 44 -0.77 -2.36 -2.73
CA VAL A 44 -1.94 -2.61 -3.57
C VAL A 44 -2.00 -1.58 -4.69
N ARG A 45 -2.12 -2.05 -5.94
CA ARG A 45 -2.28 -1.22 -7.14
C ARG A 45 -3.72 -1.19 -7.64
N SER A 46 -4.51 -0.27 -7.12
CA SER A 46 -5.90 -0.10 -7.55
C SER A 46 -6.01 0.75 -8.81
N HIS A 47 -6.87 0.34 -9.74
CA HIS A 47 -7.16 1.06 -10.98
C HIS A 47 -8.47 0.64 -11.61
N ILE A 48 -9.02 1.51 -12.45
CA ILE A 48 -10.17 1.17 -13.30
C ILE A 48 -9.61 0.66 -14.64
N PRO A 49 -10.01 -0.53 -15.13
CA PRO A 49 -9.62 -1.02 -16.44
C PRO A 49 -9.97 -0.03 -17.56
N GLY A 50 -8.98 0.28 -18.41
CA GLY A 50 -9.14 1.25 -19.49
C GLY A 50 -8.87 2.70 -19.10
N GLU A 51 -8.68 3.00 -17.80
CA GLU A 51 -8.24 4.31 -17.34
C GLU A 51 -6.73 4.34 -17.05
N SER A 52 -6.13 5.54 -17.11
CA SER A 52 -4.73 5.77 -16.77
C SER A 52 -4.49 6.11 -15.31
N ALA A 53 -5.57 6.29 -14.53
CA ALA A 53 -5.50 6.67 -13.13
C ALA A 53 -5.27 5.45 -12.24
N PHE A 54 -4.34 5.57 -11.30
CA PHE A 54 -4.04 4.53 -10.33
C PHE A 54 -4.06 5.11 -8.91
N VAL A 55 -4.30 4.27 -7.92
CA VAL A 55 -4.04 4.57 -6.51
C VAL A 55 -3.11 3.49 -5.98
N ARG A 56 -2.09 3.92 -5.24
CA ARG A 56 -1.13 3.00 -4.60
C ARG A 56 -1.40 3.03 -3.11
N THR A 57 -1.74 1.89 -2.54
CA THR A 57 -1.82 1.78 -1.09
C THR A 57 -0.64 0.97 -0.61
N LEU A 58 0.22 1.57 0.20
CA LEU A 58 1.21 0.79 0.95
C LEU A 58 0.50 0.15 2.13
N PHE A 59 0.90 -1.06 2.49
CA PHE A 59 0.43 -1.70 3.69
C PHE A 59 1.57 -2.34 4.47
N VAL A 60 1.40 -2.44 5.78
CA VAL A 60 2.30 -3.18 6.66
C VAL A 60 1.50 -4.21 7.43
N MET A 61 1.97 -5.45 7.41
CA MET A 61 1.31 -6.57 8.08
C MET A 61 2.37 -7.45 8.75
N PRO A 62 2.38 -7.53 10.10
CA PRO A 62 3.26 -8.44 10.83
C PRO A 62 2.94 -9.90 10.50
N ASP A 63 3.89 -10.79 10.77
CA ASP A 63 3.75 -12.23 10.47
C ASP A 63 2.57 -12.90 11.18
N ASP A 64 2.18 -12.39 12.34
CA ASP A 64 1.04 -12.86 13.13
C ASP A 64 -0.31 -12.26 12.70
N GLU A 65 -0.30 -11.37 11.69
CA GLU A 65 -1.46 -10.69 11.11
C GLU A 65 -2.34 -9.92 12.11
N THR A 66 -1.83 -9.63 13.31
CA THR A 66 -2.56 -8.96 14.40
C THR A 66 -3.13 -7.61 13.99
N LEU A 67 -2.46 -6.93 13.05
CA LEU A 67 -2.94 -5.70 12.44
C LEU A 67 -2.63 -5.64 10.95
N CYS A 68 -3.28 -4.71 10.25
CA CYS A 68 -2.83 -4.28 8.93
C CYS A 68 -2.91 -2.76 8.86
N ALA A 69 -1.76 -2.10 8.82
CA ALA A 69 -1.67 -0.66 8.63
C ALA A 69 -1.76 -0.34 7.14
N LEU A 70 -2.60 0.62 6.77
CA LEU A 70 -2.86 1.01 5.38
C LEU A 70 -2.50 2.49 5.20
N LEU A 71 -1.62 2.77 4.25
CA LEU A 71 -1.30 4.12 3.82
C LEU A 71 -1.76 4.30 2.37
N VAL A 72 -2.98 4.84 2.20
CA VAL A 72 -3.58 5.11 0.89
C VAL A 72 -2.94 6.35 0.31
N MET A 73 -2.18 6.16 -0.77
CA MET A 73 -1.43 7.22 -1.42
C MET A 73 -1.99 7.44 -2.84
N GLY A 74 -1.97 8.70 -3.28
CA GLY A 74 -2.59 9.12 -4.53
C GLY A 74 -1.96 8.53 -5.79
N ASP A 75 -2.35 9.09 -6.94
CA ASP A 75 -1.89 8.61 -8.23
C ASP A 75 -0.43 8.95 -8.50
N LYS A 76 0.40 7.90 -8.51
CA LYS A 76 1.82 7.94 -8.89
C LYS A 76 2.06 8.65 -10.23
N ASN A 77 1.12 8.57 -11.17
CA ASN A 77 1.28 9.15 -12.51
C ASN A 77 0.98 10.65 -12.57
N THR A 78 0.38 11.23 -11.52
CA THR A 78 0.00 12.65 -11.47
C THR A 78 1.01 13.52 -10.72
N GLU A 79 1.94 12.93 -9.98
CA GLU A 79 3.06 13.67 -9.41
C GLU A 79 4.02 14.06 -10.53
N GLY A 80 3.94 15.31 -10.97
CA GLY A 80 4.76 15.87 -12.05
C GLY A 80 6.25 15.62 -11.81
N GLY A 81 6.82 14.66 -12.54
CA GLY A 81 8.23 14.27 -12.48
C GLY A 81 8.52 12.91 -11.85
N ALA A 82 7.55 12.24 -11.21
CA ALA A 82 7.77 10.96 -10.53
C ALA A 82 7.67 9.76 -11.49
N GLN A 83 8.58 9.68 -12.46
CA GLN A 83 8.79 8.43 -13.19
C GLN A 83 9.49 7.41 -12.26
N GLY A 84 8.89 6.24 -12.06
CA GLY A 84 9.59 5.10 -11.43
C GLY A 84 9.80 5.20 -9.91
N ASN A 85 11.05 5.04 -9.46
CA ASN A 85 11.42 4.83 -8.05
C ASN A 85 11.23 6.04 -7.14
N ALA A 86 11.23 7.26 -7.70
CA ALA A 86 11.10 8.50 -6.91
C ALA A 86 9.87 8.53 -6.00
N TRP A 87 8.78 7.89 -6.44
CA TRP A 87 7.59 7.75 -5.61
C TRP A 87 7.85 6.86 -4.38
N TYR A 88 8.52 5.72 -4.55
CA TYR A 88 8.88 4.83 -3.45
C TYR A 88 9.88 5.50 -2.51
N ASP A 89 10.85 6.24 -3.06
CA ASP A 89 11.86 6.98 -2.27
C ASP A 89 11.22 7.98 -1.29
N ARG A 90 10.00 8.48 -1.59
CA ARG A 90 9.22 9.33 -0.70
C ARG A 90 8.22 8.55 0.16
N ALA A 91 7.44 7.65 -0.46
CA ALA A 91 6.32 7.00 0.20
C ALA A 91 6.77 5.97 1.24
N VAL A 92 7.84 5.21 0.95
CA VAL A 92 8.30 4.12 1.81
C VAL A 92 8.87 4.65 3.14
N PRO A 93 9.72 5.68 3.18
CA PRO A 93 10.17 6.25 4.46
C PRO A 93 9.02 6.76 5.34
N ILE A 94 7.97 7.33 4.74
CA ILE A 94 6.77 7.77 5.49
C ILE A 94 6.05 6.56 6.08
N ALA A 95 5.86 5.50 5.29
CA ALA A 95 5.25 4.26 5.79
C ALA A 95 6.07 3.61 6.90
N ASP A 96 7.40 3.58 6.78
CA ASP A 96 8.31 3.07 7.81
C ASP A 96 8.21 3.89 9.11
N GLU A 97 8.14 5.22 9.02
CA GLU A 97 7.99 6.11 10.18
C GLU A 97 6.66 5.86 10.91
N ILE A 98 5.56 5.81 10.15
CA ILE A 98 4.22 5.52 10.69
C ILE A 98 4.22 4.14 11.36
N TRP A 99 4.82 3.13 10.72
CA TRP A 99 4.86 1.78 11.27
C TRP A 99 5.64 1.74 12.59
N ARG A 100 6.80 2.39 12.67
CA ARG A 100 7.56 2.50 13.93
C ARG A 100 6.74 3.16 15.04
N ALA A 101 5.97 4.20 14.71
CA ALA A 101 5.11 4.87 15.67
C ALA A 101 3.99 3.95 16.18
N ILE A 102 3.38 3.16 15.30
CA ILE A 102 2.36 2.16 15.67
C ILE A 102 2.96 1.09 16.60
N VAL A 103 4.09 0.51 16.22
CA VAL A 103 4.79 -0.51 17.02
C VAL A 103 5.10 0.01 18.42
N ALA A 104 5.63 1.25 18.52
CA ALA A 104 5.94 1.87 19.80
C ALA A 104 4.70 2.16 20.66
N ALA A 105 3.56 2.48 20.06
CA ALA A 105 2.31 2.77 20.76
C ALA A 105 1.58 1.49 21.24
N GLU A 106 1.60 0.44 20.42
CA GLU A 106 0.89 -0.82 20.68
C GLU A 106 1.75 -1.84 21.46
N GLY A 107 3.05 -1.58 21.62
CA GLY A 107 3.98 -2.48 22.32
C GLY A 107 4.27 -3.78 21.57
N LEU A 108 4.31 -3.68 20.23
CA LEU A 108 4.59 -4.79 19.31
C LEU A 108 6.10 -5.03 19.13
#